data_AF-A0A1G3M783-F1
#
_entry.id   AF-A0A1G3M783-F1
#
_cell.length_a   1.000
_cell.length_b   1.000
_cell.length_c   1.000
_cell.angle_alpha   90.00
_cell.angle_beta   90.00
_cell.angle_gamma   90.00
#
_symmetry.space_group_name_H-M   'P 1'
#
loop_
_entity.id
_entity.type
_entity.pdbx_description
1 polymer ?
#
loop_
_entity_poly.entity_id
_entity_poly.type
_entity_poly.pdbx_seq_one_letter_code
_entity_poly.pdbx_strand_id
1 'polypeptide(L)'
;YHLRIAQWDMLEYARGGEHESLPYPSGYWPKTDGPRDAQEWEQAVRGFGRDLKALQRMVLDPQRDLYAPLRPDSDWSLLQQATMVLDHNAYHVGQLVDLRMLLEVPVRDW
;
A
#
# COMPACT_ATOMS: atom_id res chain seq x y z
N TYR A 1 -5.37 -5.02 7.21
CA TYR A 1 -5.49 -3.57 7.46
C TYR A 1 -4.19 -2.82 7.23
N HIS A 2 -3.08 -3.20 7.87
CA HIS A 2 -1.78 -2.54 7.69
C HIS A 2 -1.42 -2.22 6.22
N LEU A 3 -1.42 -3.24 5.35
CA LEU A 3 -1.25 -3.12 3.89
C LEU A 3 -2.14 -2.03 3.26
N ARG A 4 -3.42 -1.96 3.65
CA ARG A 4 -4.38 -0.97 3.12
C ARG A 4 -4.07 0.45 3.60
N ILE A 5 -3.65 0.62 4.85
CA ILE A 5 -3.35 1.94 5.41
C ILE A 5 -2.06 2.46 4.80
N ALA A 6 -1.01 1.63 4.78
CA ALA A 6 0.29 1.97 4.23
C ALA A 6 0.22 2.31 2.74
N GLN A 7 -0.39 1.45 1.91
CA GLN A 7 -0.49 1.71 0.46
C GLN A 7 -1.30 2.98 0.15
N TRP A 8 -2.34 3.28 0.94
CA TRP A 8 -3.09 4.52 0.78
C TRP A 8 -2.25 5.74 1.12
N ASP A 9 -1.51 5.71 2.22
CA ASP A 9 -0.64 6.81 2.60
C ASP A 9 0.42 7.08 1.52
N MET A 10 1.06 6.02 1.01
CA MET A 10 2.04 6.12 -0.09
C MET A 10 1.41 6.67 -1.38
N LEU A 11 0.18 6.27 -1.69
CA LEU A 11 -0.56 6.78 -2.85
C LEU A 11 -0.90 8.27 -2.70
N GLU A 12 -1.41 8.69 -1.54
CA GLU A 12 -1.73 10.11 -1.31
C GLU A 12 -0.46 10.96 -1.29
N TYR A 13 0.63 10.46 -0.68
CA TYR A 13 1.94 11.11 -0.76
C TYR A 13 2.39 11.30 -2.22
N ALA A 14 2.24 10.27 -3.06
CA ALA A 14 2.60 10.32 -4.48
C ALA A 14 1.68 11.22 -5.32
N ARG A 15 0.42 11.40 -4.92
CA ARG A 15 -0.51 12.33 -5.60
C ARG A 15 -0.16 13.79 -5.33
N GLY A 16 0.54 14.07 -4.23
CA GLY A 16 0.92 15.42 -3.84
C GLY A 16 -0.20 16.18 -3.12
N GLY A 17 -0.08 17.51 -3.13
CA GLY A 17 -0.94 18.39 -2.32
C GLY A 17 -0.41 18.54 -0.89
N GLU A 18 -1.32 18.72 0.05
CA GLU A 18 -1.03 18.94 1.49
C GLU A 18 -1.06 17.65 2.31
N HIS A 19 -0.98 16.47 1.68
CA HIS A 19 -1.01 15.19 2.41
C HIS A 19 0.24 15.03 3.28
N GLU A 20 0.05 14.96 4.59
CA GLU A 20 1.07 14.60 5.55
C GLU A 20 0.95 13.11 5.89
N SER A 21 2.06 12.39 5.73
CA SER A 21 2.10 10.95 6.03
C SER A 21 1.81 10.66 7.50
N LEU A 22 1.17 9.52 7.75
CA LEU A 22 0.81 9.09 9.10
C LEU A 22 2.06 8.93 10.00
N PRO A 23 1.94 9.17 11.33
CA PRO A 23 3.04 8.98 12.27
C PRO A 23 3.60 7.56 12.23
N TYR A 24 4.90 7.45 11.99
CA TYR A 24 5.56 6.14 11.94
C TYR A 24 6.02 5.69 13.34
N PRO A 25 5.86 4.40 13.72
CA PRO A 25 5.14 3.33 13.00
C PRO A 25 3.65 3.24 13.36
N SER A 26 3.22 3.90 14.44
CA SER A 26 1.93 3.65 15.10
C SER A 26 0.71 3.97 14.23
N GLY A 27 0.80 4.96 13.35
CA GLY A 27 -0.26 5.37 12.45
C GLY A 27 -0.62 4.32 11.39
N TYR A 28 0.28 3.37 11.11
CA TYR A 28 0.09 2.37 10.06
C TYR A 28 -0.63 1.09 10.53
N TRP A 29 -1.16 1.08 11.75
CA TRP A 29 -1.87 -0.07 12.30
C TRP A 29 -3.35 0.26 12.57
N PRO A 30 -4.27 -0.71 12.39
CA PRO A 30 -5.65 -0.50 12.79
C PRO A 30 -5.72 -0.28 14.31
N LYS A 31 -6.68 0.54 14.74
CA LYS A 31 -6.92 0.81 16.18
C LYS A 31 -7.69 -0.32 16.88
N THR A 32 -8.23 -1.26 16.10
CA THR A 32 -9.01 -2.40 16.56
C THR A 32 -8.39 -3.68 16.03
N ASP A 33 -8.58 -4.78 16.76
CA ASP A 33 -7.96 -6.08 16.43
C ASP A 33 -8.45 -6.69 15.11
N GLY A 34 -9.59 -6.22 14.59
CA GLY A 34 -10.17 -6.73 13.36
C GLY A 34 -11.30 -5.86 12.79
N PRO A 35 -11.89 -6.30 11.66
CA PRO A 35 -13.08 -5.67 11.09
C PRO A 35 -14.27 -5.85 12.06
N ARG A 36 -15.19 -4.88 12.09
CA ARG A 36 -16.44 -5.02 12.87
C ARG A 36 -17.35 -6.11 12.30
N ASP A 37 -17.33 -6.27 10.97
CA ASP A 37 -18.12 -7.25 10.24
C ASP A 37 -17.49 -7.61 8.89
N ALA A 38 -18.09 -8.58 8.18
CA ALA A 38 -17.62 -9.00 6.87
C ALA A 38 -17.66 -7.88 5.82
N GLN A 39 -18.61 -6.94 5.93
CA GLN A 39 -18.75 -5.85 4.98
C GLN A 39 -17.57 -4.88 5.09
N GLU A 40 -17.14 -4.54 6.30
CA GLU A 40 -15.97 -3.70 6.55
C GLU A 40 -14.70 -4.35 6.00
N TRP A 41 -14.54 -5.66 6.21
CA TRP A 41 -13.42 -6.40 5.64
C TRP A 41 -13.39 -6.30 4.10
N GLU A 42 -14.52 -6.57 3.44
CA GLU A 42 -14.60 -6.46 1.99
C GLU A 42 -14.32 -5.04 1.48
N GLN A 43 -14.77 -4.02 2.21
CA GLN A 43 -14.47 -2.63 1.87
C GLN A 43 -12.96 -2.34 1.95
N ALA A 44 -12.27 -2.88 2.95
CA ALA A 44 -10.82 -2.75 3.08
C ALA A 44 -10.09 -3.41 1.90
N VAL A 45 -10.48 -4.63 1.52
CA VAL A 45 -9.90 -5.37 0.37
C VAL A 45 -10.17 -4.62 -0.94
N ARG A 46 -11.42 -4.19 -1.19
CA ARG A 46 -11.75 -3.39 -2.38
C ARG A 46 -10.98 -2.08 -2.40
N GLY A 47 -10.84 -1.43 -1.25
CA GLY A 47 -10.05 -0.20 -1.11
C GLY A 47 -8.60 -0.43 -1.53
N PHE A 48 -7.98 -1.50 -1.04
CA PHE A 48 -6.59 -1.82 -1.38
C PHE A 48 -6.42 -2.03 -2.89
N GLY A 49 -7.33 -2.77 -3.52
CA GLY A 49 -7.30 -2.98 -4.97
C GLY A 49 -7.55 -1.70 -5.78
N ARG A 50 -8.40 -0.78 -5.31
CA ARG A 50 -8.63 0.52 -5.96
C ARG A 50 -7.38 1.40 -5.91
N ASP A 51 -6.71 1.44 -4.76
CA ASP A 51 -5.53 2.27 -4.55
C ASP A 51 -4.35 1.76 -5.37
N LEU A 52 -4.16 0.43 -5.41
CA LEU A 52 -3.14 -0.20 -6.26
C LEU A 52 -3.36 0.15 -7.74
N LYS A 53 -4.61 0.07 -8.22
CA LYS A 53 -4.95 0.47 -9.60
C LYS A 53 -4.68 1.95 -9.86
N ALA A 54 -4.84 2.82 -8.86
CA ALA A 54 -4.53 4.24 -9.01
C ALA A 54 -3.03 4.47 -9.13
N LEU A 55 -2.22 3.81 -8.31
CA LEU A 55 -0.76 3.86 -8.40
C LEU A 55 -0.27 3.34 -9.75
N GLN A 56 -0.81 2.20 -10.20
CA GLN A 56 -0.51 1.64 -11.53
C GLN A 56 -0.81 2.63 -12.66
N ARG A 57 -1.97 3.32 -12.60
CA ARG A 57 -2.29 4.35 -13.60
C ARG A 57 -1.29 5.51 -13.60
N MET A 58 -0.79 5.93 -12.43
CA MET A 58 0.23 6.97 -12.35
C MET A 58 1.57 6.51 -12.94
N VAL A 59 1.98 5.28 -12.65
CA VAL A 59 3.24 4.71 -13.16
C VAL A 59 3.18 4.48 -14.68
N LEU A 60 2.03 4.09 -15.21
CA LEU A 60 1.83 3.81 -16.63
C LEU A 60 1.46 5.05 -17.47
N ASP A 61 1.34 6.22 -16.85
CA ASP A 61 1.04 7.46 -17.55
C ASP A 61 2.29 7.96 -18.30
N PRO A 62 2.29 7.96 -19.65
CA PRO A 62 3.46 8.38 -20.43
C PRO A 62 3.78 9.87 -20.29
N GLN A 63 2.89 10.67 -19.70
CA GLN A 63 3.13 12.09 -19.44
C GLN A 63 3.84 12.34 -18.11
N ARG A 64 4.05 11.30 -17.29
CA ARG A 64 4.73 11.42 -15.99
C ARG A 64 6.19 10.98 -16.12
N ASP A 65 7.09 11.87 -15.72
CA ASP A 65 8.49 11.48 -15.50
C ASP A 65 8.58 10.70 -14.19
N LEU A 66 8.90 9.42 -14.28
CA LEU A 66 9.03 8.53 -13.12
C LEU A 66 10.23 8.89 -12.23
N TYR A 67 11.23 9.58 -12.78
CA TYR A 67 12.48 9.92 -12.10
C TYR A 67 12.47 11.32 -11.51
N ALA A 68 11.58 12.20 -11.98
CA ALA A 68 11.45 13.54 -11.44
C ALA A 68 10.97 13.51 -9.97
N PRO A 69 11.42 14.47 -9.15
CA PRO A 69 10.86 14.71 -7.83
C PRO A 69 9.33 14.86 -7.88
N LEU A 70 8.62 14.26 -6.93
CA LEU A 70 7.15 14.36 -6.82
C LEU A 70 6.68 15.79 -6.53
N ARG A 71 7.52 16.56 -5.84
CA ARG A 71 7.34 17.98 -5.51
C ARG A 71 8.71 18.67 -5.55
N PRO A 72 8.76 20.01 -5.72
CA PRO A 72 10.03 20.76 -5.77
C PRO A 72 10.98 20.52 -4.59
N ASP A 73 10.43 20.19 -3.42
CA ASP A 73 11.12 19.96 -2.15
C ASP A 73 11.16 18.48 -1.72
N SER A 74 10.69 17.56 -2.58
CA SER A 74 10.66 16.13 -2.26
C SER A 74 11.92 15.42 -2.73
N ASP A 75 12.55 14.65 -1.83
CA ASP A 75 13.63 13.72 -2.19
C ASP A 75 13.13 12.45 -2.91
N TRP A 76 11.80 12.34 -3.12
CA TRP A 76 11.17 11.13 -3.63
C TRP A 76 10.62 11.33 -5.05
N SER A 77 10.87 10.37 -5.92
CA SER A 77 10.25 10.24 -7.23
C SER A 77 9.08 9.27 -7.22
N LEU A 78 8.26 9.29 -8.28
CA LEU A 78 7.18 8.32 -8.43
C LEU A 78 7.71 6.88 -8.54
N LEU A 79 8.88 6.68 -9.17
CA LEU A 79 9.52 5.38 -9.21
C LEU A 79 9.87 4.87 -7.80
N GLN A 80 10.46 5.72 -6.96
CA GLN A 80 10.83 5.32 -5.59
C GLN A 80 9.59 5.01 -4.73
N GLN A 81 8.52 5.78 -4.85
CA GLN A 81 7.25 5.47 -4.18
C GLN A 81 6.64 4.15 -4.66
N ALA A 82 6.66 3.88 -5.97
CA ALA A 82 6.18 2.63 -6.53
C ALA A 82 7.01 1.43 -6.04
N THR A 83 8.35 1.56 -5.99
CA THR A 83 9.23 0.53 -5.41
C THR A 83 8.94 0.29 -3.94
N MET A 84 8.71 1.34 -3.15
CA MET A 84 8.36 1.21 -1.74
C MET A 84 7.06 0.41 -1.54
N VAL A 85 6.04 0.65 -2.38
CA VAL A 85 4.80 -0.14 -2.37
C VAL A 85 5.06 -1.60 -2.76
N LEU A 86 5.92 -1.85 -3.76
CA LEU A 86 6.27 -3.20 -4.18
C LEU A 86 6.98 -3.98 -3.06
N ASP A 87 8.02 -3.40 -2.45
CA ASP A 87 8.81 -4.04 -1.41
C ASP A 87 7.97 -4.28 -0.15
N HIS A 88 7.16 -3.29 0.26
CA HIS A 88 6.25 -3.41 1.39
C HIS A 88 5.23 -4.53 1.17
N ASN A 89 4.59 -4.55 0.00
CA ASN A 89 3.62 -5.59 -0.34
C ASN A 89 4.28 -6.97 -0.42
N ALA A 90 5.47 -7.10 -1.00
CA ALA A 90 6.21 -8.36 -1.09
C ALA A 90 6.55 -8.91 0.30
N TYR A 91 7.06 -8.06 1.19
CA TYR A 91 7.34 -8.43 2.58
C TYR A 91 6.10 -8.99 3.29
N HIS A 92 4.96 -8.32 3.17
CA HIS A 92 3.72 -8.77 3.81
C HIS A 92 3.07 -9.97 3.12
N VAL A 93 3.28 -10.18 1.82
CA VAL A 93 2.91 -11.44 1.16
C VAL A 93 3.67 -12.60 1.79
N GLY A 94 4.96 -12.44 2.08
CA GLY A 94 5.75 -13.43 2.84
C GLY A 94 5.12 -13.75 4.20
N GLN A 95 4.79 -12.72 4.99
CA GLN A 95 4.13 -12.94 6.29
C GLN A 95 2.75 -13.62 6.17
N LEU A 96 1.99 -13.33 5.12
CA LEU A 96 0.72 -14.01 4.86
C LEU A 96 0.91 -15.48 4.49
N VAL A 97 1.97 -15.81 3.75
CA VAL A 97 2.35 -17.20 3.45
C VAL A 97 2.72 -17.93 4.75
N ASP A 98 3.56 -17.34 5.59
CA ASP A 98 3.93 -17.91 6.90
C ASP A 98 2.70 -18.19 7.77
N LEU A 99 1.78 -17.22 7.87
CA LEU A 99 0.53 -17.39 8.62
C LEU A 99 -0.34 -18.52 8.06
N ARG A 100 -0.45 -18.65 6.74
CA ARG A 100 -1.21 -19.75 6.12
C ARG A 100 -0.58 -21.10 6.46
N MET A 101 0.74 -21.21 6.38
CA MET A 101 1.45 -22.45 6.73
C MET A 101 1.26 -22.81 8.20
N LEU A 102 1.40 -21.85 9.11
CA LEU A 102 1.20 -22.05 10.56
C LEU A 102 -0.24 -22.45 10.93
N LEU A 103 -1.21 -22.02 10.12
CA LEU A 103 -2.63 -22.35 10.28
C LEU A 103 -3.03 -23.59 9.47
N GLU A 104 -2.07 -24.31 8.87
CA GLU A 104 -2.29 -25.48 8.01
C GLU A 104 -3.24 -25.19 6.82
N VAL A 105 -3.32 -23.93 6.40
CA VAL A 105 -4.08 -23.49 5.22
C VAL A 105 -3.18 -23.64 3.99
N PRO A 106 -3.59 -24.40 2.96
CA PRO A 106 -2.79 -24.56 1.75
C PRO A 106 -2.41 -23.22 1.13
N VAL A 107 -1.12 -23.04 0.86
CA VAL A 107 -0.60 -22.02 -0.04
C VAL A 107 -0.67 -22.65 -1.43
N ARG A 108 -1.32 -21.99 -2.39
CA ARG A 108 -1.33 -22.51 -3.76
C ARG A 108 0.12 -22.54 -4.25
N ASP A 109 0.55 -23.70 -4.76
CA ASP A 109 1.80 -23.80 -5.50
C ASP A 109 1.76 -22.78 -6.65
N TRP A 110 2.85 -22.04 -6.81
CA TRP A 110 3.07 -21.09 -7.90
C TRP A 110 3.30 -21.81 -9.22
#